data_AF-A0A3S0R0Z4-F1
#
_entry.id   AF-A0A3S0R0Z4-F1
#
_cell.length_a   1.000
_cell.length_b   1.000
_cell.length_c   1.000
_cell.angle_alpha   90.00
_cell.angle_beta   90.00
_cell.angle_gamma   90.00
#
_symmetry.space_group_name_H-M   'P 1'
#
loop_
_entity.id
_entity.type
_entity.pdbx_description
1 polymer ?
#
loop_
_entity_poly.entity_id
_entity_poly.type
_entity_poly.pdbx_seq_one_letter_code
_entity_poly.pdbx_strand_id
1 'polypeptide(L)'
;MLVTAAFLLLLTGIAHSYLGERYILIRLFKRDNLPKLFGGTEFTTGTLRFAWHLLTVVWWGIAALILQASVQSLHTKAVLQVFSAVALISGLFPLFFTRGRHLSWVVFFAIAFLLWLASRAA
;
A
#
# COMPACT_ATOMS: atom_id res chain seq x y z
N MET A 1 9.41 7.11 22.61
CA MET A 1 9.48 7.87 21.34
C MET A 1 9.16 7.00 20.13
N LEU A 2 9.89 5.90 19.87
CA LEU A 2 9.65 5.03 18.70
C LEU A 2 8.26 4.38 18.68
N VAL A 3 7.80 3.84 19.82
CA VAL A 3 6.44 3.28 19.94
C VAL A 3 5.36 4.31 19.59
N THR A 4 5.51 5.54 20.10
CA THR A 4 4.61 6.66 19.78
C THR A 4 4.62 6.98 18.29
N ALA A 5 5.80 7.01 17.66
CA ALA A 5 5.91 7.24 16.22
C ALA A 5 5.25 6.11 15.40
N ALA A 6 5.48 4.85 15.75
CA ALA A 6 4.82 3.71 15.11
C ALA A 6 3.29 3.78 15.25
N PHE A 7 2.79 4.12 16.44
CA PHE A 7 1.36 4.29 16.68
C PHE A 7 0.76 5.42 15.84
N LEU A 8 1.43 6.57 15.76
CA LEU A 8 1.00 7.68 14.91
C LEU A 8 0.99 7.29 13.42
N LEU A 9 1.98 6.53 12.94
CA LEU A 9 2.01 6.03 11.56
C LEU A 9 0.83 5.09 11.27
N LEU A 10 0.46 4.22 12.21
CA LEU A 10 -0.74 3.38 12.07
C LEU A 10 -2.00 4.24 11.96
N LEU A 11 -2.16 5.23 12.85
CA LEU A 11 -3.27 6.17 12.82
C LEU A 11 -3.30 7.00 11.53
N THR A 12 -2.15 7.45 11.03
CA THR A 12 -2.04 8.15 9.74
C THR A 12 -2.52 7.24 8.61
N GLY A 13 -2.12 5.98 8.59
CA GLY A 13 -2.60 5.02 7.60
C GLY A 13 -4.12 4.84 7.63
N ILE A 14 -4.72 4.72 8.82
CA ILE A 14 -6.17 4.63 9.01
C ILE A 14 -6.86 5.91 8.55
N ALA A 15 -6.40 7.06 9.02
CA ALA A 15 -6.97 8.36 8.70
C ALA A 15 -6.89 8.64 7.19
N HIS A 16 -5.75 8.35 6.56
CA HIS A 16 -5.56 8.54 5.12
C HIS A 16 -6.56 7.70 4.31
N SER A 17 -6.66 6.39 4.60
CA SER A 17 -7.60 5.52 3.88
C SER A 17 -9.05 5.88 4.17
N TYR A 18 -9.45 6.02 5.44
CA TYR A 18 -10.85 6.23 5.80
C TYR A 18 -11.34 7.64 5.44
N LEU A 19 -10.64 8.69 5.87
CA LEU A 19 -11.06 10.06 5.62
C LEU A 19 -10.90 10.41 4.14
N GLY A 20 -9.80 9.97 3.51
CA GLY A 20 -9.59 10.22 2.09
C GLY A 20 -10.62 9.52 1.20
N GLU A 21 -10.97 8.27 1.49
CA GLU A 21 -12.04 7.57 0.79
C GLU A 21 -13.37 8.30 0.94
N ARG A 22 -13.79 8.58 2.18
CA ARG A 22 -15.09 9.16 2.48
C ARG A 22 -15.25 10.60 1.98
N TYR A 23 -14.22 11.43 2.16
CA TYR A 23 -14.32 12.87 1.96
C TYR A 23 -13.68 13.37 0.67
N ILE A 24 -12.80 12.59 0.04
CA ILE A 24 -12.14 12.97 -1.22
C ILE A 24 -12.60 12.05 -2.35
N LEU A 25 -12.29 10.76 -2.30
CA LEU A 25 -12.50 9.85 -3.42
C LEU A 25 -13.98 9.69 -3.78
N ILE A 26 -14.84 9.34 -2.82
CA ILE A 26 -16.29 9.19 -3.08
C ILE A 26 -16.88 10.49 -3.65
N ARG A 27 -16.45 11.66 -3.16
CA ARG A 27 -16.97 12.95 -3.66
C ARG A 27 -16.44 13.27 -5.06
N LEU A 28 -15.17 12.98 -5.31
CA LEU A 28 -14.54 13.13 -6.62
C LEU A 28 -15.23 12.24 -7.66
N PHE A 29 -15.56 11.00 -7.30
CA PHE A 29 -16.16 10.02 -8.20
C PHE A 29 -17.63 10.28 -8.51
N LYS A 30 -18.30 11.14 -7.74
CA LYS A 30 -19.66 11.63 -8.05
C LYS A 30 -19.67 12.74 -9.10
N ARG A 31 -18.50 13.20 -9.57
CA ARG A 31 -18.42 14.22 -10.63
C ARG A 31 -18.47 13.56 -12.00
N ASP A 32 -19.20 14.16 -12.93
CA ASP A 32 -19.41 13.62 -14.28
C ASP A 32 -18.26 13.92 -15.26
N ASN A 33 -17.17 14.54 -14.78
CA ASN A 33 -16.06 15.00 -15.60
C ASN A 33 -14.75 14.22 -15.37
N LEU A 34 -14.83 13.01 -14.82
CA LEU A 34 -13.64 12.17 -14.69
C LEU A 34 -13.10 11.73 -16.06
N PRO A 35 -11.77 11.69 -16.25
CA PRO A 35 -11.17 11.16 -17.47
C PRO A 35 -11.65 9.74 -17.76
N LYS A 36 -12.17 9.53 -18.98
CA LYS A 36 -12.58 8.21 -19.46
C LYS A 36 -11.38 7.49 -20.06
N LEU A 37 -11.07 6.33 -19.54
CA LEU A 37 -10.01 5.44 -20.02
C LEU A 37 -10.63 4.06 -20.27
N PHE A 38 -10.27 3.42 -21.38
CA PHE A 38 -10.86 2.14 -21.79
C PHE A 38 -12.40 2.17 -21.90
N GLY A 39 -12.96 3.29 -22.38
CA GLY A 39 -14.39 3.45 -22.65
C GLY A 39 -15.24 3.91 -21.45
N GLY A 40 -14.67 4.09 -20.26
CA GLY A 40 -15.41 4.51 -19.07
C GLY A 40 -14.53 5.09 -17.97
N THR A 41 -15.10 5.37 -16.79
CA THR A 41 -14.37 5.97 -15.65
C THR A 41 -13.93 4.92 -14.62
N GLU A 42 -14.31 3.66 -14.80
CA GLU A 42 -14.07 2.56 -13.86
C GLU A 42 -12.57 2.31 -13.66
N PHE A 43 -11.79 2.38 -14.74
CA PHE A 43 -10.33 2.23 -14.64
C PHE A 43 -9.69 3.39 -13.88
N THR A 44 -10.11 4.62 -14.18
CA THR A 44 -9.61 5.84 -13.52
C THR A 44 -9.95 5.82 -12.02
N THR A 45 -11.20 5.54 -11.67
CA THR A 45 -11.65 5.46 -10.26
C THR A 45 -10.96 4.32 -9.51
N GLY A 46 -10.84 3.15 -10.14
CA GLY A 46 -10.11 2.01 -9.58
C GLY A 46 -8.63 2.32 -9.33
N THR A 47 -7.96 2.96 -10.29
CA THR A 47 -6.54 3.33 -10.16
C THR A 47 -6.34 4.36 -9.05
N LEU A 48 -7.25 5.34 -8.93
CA LEU A 48 -7.21 6.32 -7.84
C LEU A 48 -7.40 5.67 -6.46
N ARG A 49 -8.36 4.75 -6.30
CA ARG A 49 -8.53 3.97 -5.06
C ARG A 49 -7.30 3.14 -4.74
N PHE A 50 -6.76 2.44 -5.73
CA PHE A 50 -5.52 1.67 -5.59
C PHE A 50 -4.39 2.55 -5.05
N ALA A 51 -4.07 3.66 -5.73
CA ALA A 51 -2.97 4.54 -5.33
C ALA A 51 -3.18 5.14 -3.94
N TRP A 52 -4.44 5.45 -3.61
CA TRP A 52 -4.80 6.00 -2.30
C TRP A 52 -4.56 5.01 -1.16
N HIS A 53 -5.07 3.79 -1.28
CA HIS A 53 -4.91 2.79 -0.23
C HIS A 53 -3.48 2.23 -0.17
N LEU A 54 -2.74 2.23 -1.29
CA LEU A 54 -1.36 1.77 -1.35
C LEU A 54 -0.49 2.49 -0.30
N LEU A 55 -0.66 3.81 -0.16
CA LEU A 55 0.11 4.60 0.79
C LEU A 55 -0.15 4.17 2.26
N THR A 56 -1.38 3.73 2.59
CA THR A 56 -1.68 3.18 3.92
C THR A 56 -0.86 1.92 4.20
N VAL A 57 -0.74 1.01 3.23
CA VAL A 57 0.06 -0.23 3.39
C VAL A 57 1.54 0.12 3.60
N VAL A 58 2.05 1.12 2.87
CA VAL A 58 3.42 1.62 3.05
C VAL A 58 3.62 2.19 4.46
N TRP A 59 2.71 3.04 4.95
CA TRP A 59 2.80 3.59 6.31
C TRP A 59 2.79 2.51 7.38
N TRP A 60 1.96 1.48 7.21
CA TRP A 60 1.92 0.36 8.15
C TRP A 60 3.18 -0.51 8.09
N GLY A 61 3.79 -0.68 6.90
CA GLY A 61 5.10 -1.30 6.78
C GLY A 61 6.19 -0.54 7.54
N ILE A 62 6.22 0.79 7.39
CA ILE A 62 7.17 1.64 8.13
C ILE A 62 6.89 1.55 9.64
N ALA A 63 5.63 1.61 10.07
CA ALA A 63 5.25 1.47 11.47
C ALA A 63 5.75 0.14 12.05
N ALA A 64 5.62 -0.97 11.31
CA ALA A 64 6.10 -2.28 11.73
C ALA A 64 7.63 -2.30 11.93
N LEU A 65 8.40 -1.65 11.06
CA LEU A 65 9.85 -1.54 11.20
C LEU A 65 10.25 -0.68 12.41
N ILE A 66 9.59 0.46 12.61
CA ILE A 66 9.83 1.34 13.76
C ILE A 66 9.49 0.63 15.08
N LEU A 67 8.42 -0.16 15.10
CA LEU A 67 8.05 -0.95 16.28
C LEU A 67 9.09 -2.03 16.58
N GLN A 68 9.58 -2.75 15.57
CA GLN A 68 10.67 -3.72 15.75
C GLN A 68 11.96 -3.05 16.26
N ALA A 69 12.32 -1.89 15.68
CA ALA A 69 13.46 -1.08 16.12
C ALA A 69 13.34 -0.59 17.57
N SER A 70 12.12 -0.49 18.11
CA SER A 70 11.89 -0.05 19.48
C SER A 70 12.24 -1.10 20.53
N VAL A 71 12.33 -2.37 20.14
CA VAL A 71 12.62 -3.50 21.03
C VAL A 71 14.06 -3.97 20.86
N GLN A 72 14.53 -4.06 19.61
CA GLN A 72 15.86 -4.58 19.29
C GLN A 72 16.42 -3.93 18.02
N SER A 73 17.70 -4.18 17.74
CA SER A 73 18.32 -3.72 16.50
C SER A 73 17.62 -4.34 15.28
N LEU A 74 17.38 -3.53 14.25
CA LEU A 74 16.78 -4.01 13.02
C LEU A 74 17.77 -4.89 12.25
N HIS A 75 17.39 -6.14 12.01
CA HIS A 75 18.12 -7.05 11.15
C HIS A 75 17.67 -6.93 9.69
N THR A 76 18.60 -7.10 8.75
CA THR A 76 18.33 -7.07 7.31
C THR A 76 17.18 -7.99 6.92
N LYS A 77 17.17 -9.22 7.45
CA LYS A 77 16.09 -10.19 7.24
C LYS A 77 14.70 -9.63 7.57
N ALA A 78 14.56 -8.95 8.69
CA ALA A 78 13.28 -8.39 9.13
C ALA A 78 12.81 -7.26 8.19
N VAL A 79 13.74 -6.40 7.76
CA VAL A 79 13.46 -5.34 6.78
C VAL A 79 12.95 -5.93 5.46
N LEU A 80 13.65 -6.94 4.94
CA LEU A 80 13.27 -7.63 3.70
C LEU A 80 11.90 -8.30 3.81
N GLN A 81 11.60 -8.94 4.95
CA GLN A 81 10.30 -9.58 5.17
C GLN A 81 9.15 -8.57 5.23
N VAL A 82 9.34 -7.42 5.89
CA VAL A 82 8.31 -6.38 5.94
C VAL A 82 8.05 -5.80 4.55
N PHE A 83 9.09 -5.43 3.81
CA PHE A 83 8.89 -4.92 2.45
C PHE A 83 8.37 -5.96 1.47
N SER A 84 8.71 -7.25 1.65
CA SER A 84 8.09 -8.35 0.90
C SER A 84 6.59 -8.41 1.16
N ALA A 85 6.14 -8.32 2.42
CA ALA A 85 4.73 -8.31 2.78
C ALA A 85 4.00 -7.06 2.24
N VAL A 86 4.60 -5.87 2.37
CA VAL A 86 4.08 -4.62 1.80
C VAL A 86 3.88 -4.76 0.29
N ALA A 87 4.89 -5.24 -0.44
CA ALA A 87 4.81 -5.43 -1.89
C ALA A 87 3.74 -6.48 -2.27
N LEU A 88 3.65 -7.58 -1.52
CA LEU A 88 2.64 -8.61 -1.76
C LEU A 88 1.22 -8.05 -1.64
N ILE A 89 0.93 -7.37 -0.53
CA ILE A 89 -0.38 -6.74 -0.30
C ILE A 89 -0.66 -5.67 -1.37
N SER A 90 0.35 -4.86 -1.72
CA SER A 90 0.26 -3.85 -2.77
C SER A 90 -0.11 -4.45 -4.14
N GLY A 91 0.40 -5.64 -4.46
CA GLY A 91 0.09 -6.35 -5.70
C GLY A 91 -1.36 -6.84 -5.78
N LEU A 92 -2.04 -7.05 -4.64
CA LEU A 92 -3.46 -7.42 -4.62
C LEU A 92 -4.37 -6.25 -5.01
N PHE A 93 -3.93 -5.00 -4.85
CA PHE A 93 -4.78 -3.84 -5.07
C PHE A 93 -5.14 -3.61 -6.55
N PRO A 94 -4.19 -3.66 -7.51
CA PRO A 94 -4.55 -3.59 -8.93
C PRO A 94 -5.48 -4.72 -9.36
N LEU A 95 -5.31 -5.93 -8.81
CA LEU A 95 -6.20 -7.07 -9.08
C LEU A 95 -7.63 -6.77 -8.60
N PHE A 96 -7.77 -6.19 -7.40
CA PHE A 96 -9.08 -5.87 -6.82
C PHE A 96 -9.72 -4.61 -7.43
N PHE A 97 -9.04 -3.46 -7.38
CA PHE A 97 -9.62 -2.17 -7.77
C PHE A 97 -9.68 -1.95 -9.29
N THR A 98 -8.76 -2.55 -10.06
CA THR A 98 -8.71 -2.36 -11.52
C THR A 98 -9.02 -3.63 -12.31
N ARG A 99 -9.44 -4.72 -11.63
CA ARG A 99 -9.65 -6.05 -12.23
C ARG A 99 -8.41 -6.55 -13.00
N GLY A 100 -7.22 -6.25 -12.47
CA GLY A 100 -5.94 -6.62 -13.06
C GLY A 100 -5.52 -5.82 -14.30
N ARG A 101 -6.30 -4.81 -14.72
CA ARG A 101 -5.98 -3.96 -15.89
C ARG A 101 -4.75 -3.08 -15.66
N HIS A 102 -4.45 -2.71 -14.42
CA HIS A 102 -3.22 -1.99 -14.07
C HIS A 102 -2.11 -2.99 -13.77
N LEU A 103 -1.13 -3.12 -14.66
CA LEU A 103 -0.12 -4.20 -14.64
C LEU A 103 0.93 -4.12 -13.52
N SER A 104 0.84 -3.13 -12.62
CA SER A 104 1.78 -3.01 -11.49
C SER A 104 1.76 -4.23 -10.55
N TRP A 105 0.71 -5.04 -10.54
CA TRP A 105 0.66 -6.26 -9.73
C TRP A 105 1.79 -7.24 -10.09
N VAL A 106 2.19 -7.33 -11.36
CA VAL A 106 3.31 -8.19 -11.80
C VAL A 106 4.61 -7.74 -11.12
N VAL A 107 4.87 -6.44 -11.15
CA VAL A 107 6.07 -5.83 -10.56
C VAL A 107 6.05 -5.96 -9.04
N PHE A 108 4.91 -5.70 -8.40
CA PHE A 108 4.78 -5.86 -6.95
C PHE A 108 4.99 -7.30 -6.48
N PHE A 109 4.44 -8.30 -7.19
CA PHE A 109 4.69 -9.70 -6.85
C PHE A 109 6.13 -10.13 -7.13
N ALA A 110 6.75 -9.63 -8.21
CA ALA A 110 8.17 -9.86 -8.46
C ALA A 110 9.03 -9.31 -7.31
N ILE A 111 8.78 -8.07 -6.87
CA ILE A 111 9.46 -7.47 -5.70
C ILE A 111 9.21 -8.32 -4.45
N ALA A 112 7.97 -8.69 -4.17
CA ALA A 112 7.61 -9.48 -3.00
C ALA A 112 8.36 -10.82 -2.95
N PHE A 113 8.43 -11.50 -4.09
CA PHE A 113 9.12 -12.77 -4.26
C PHE A 113 10.64 -12.64 -4.10
N LEU A 114 11.26 -11.66 -4.76
CA LEU A 114 12.69 -11.42 -4.69
C LEU A 114 13.14 -11.05 -3.28
N LEU A 115 12.40 -10.18 -2.58
CA LEU A 115 12.69 -9.82 -1.19
C LEU A 115 12.51 -11.00 -0.23
N TRP A 116 11.49 -11.83 -0.46
CA TRP A 116 11.30 -13.05 0.31
C TRP A 116 12.45 -14.04 0.13
N LEU A 117 12.89 -14.26 -1.11
CA LEU A 117 14.07 -15.09 -1.40
C LEU A 117 15.33 -14.54 -0.72
N ALA A 118 15.59 -13.25 -0.86
CA ALA A 118 16.73 -12.60 -0.22
C ALA A 118 16.68 -12.73 1.32
N SER A 119 15.49 -12.63 1.92
CA SER A 119 15.31 -12.77 3.38
C SER A 119 15.63 -14.17 3.92
N ARG A 120 15.62 -15.20 3.07
CA ARG A 120 16.01 -16.56 3.45
C ARG A 120 17.52 -16.73 3.53
N ALA A 121 18.27 -15.89 2.82
CA ALA A 121 19.73 -15.91 2.78
C ALA A 121 20.38 -14.89 3.75
N ALA A 122 19.57 -14.09 4.45
CA ALA A 122 20.01 -13.00 5.34
C ALA A 122 19.83 -13.32 6.83
#